data_AF-A0A4R5C872-F1
#
_entry.id   AF-A0A4R5C872-F1
#
_cell.length_a   1.000
_cell.length_b   1.000
_cell.length_c   1.000
_cell.angle_alpha   90.00
_cell.angle_beta   90.00
_cell.angle_gamma   90.00
#
_symmetry.space_group_name_H-M   'P 1'
#
loop_
_entity.id
_entity.type
_entity.pdbx_description
1 polymer ?
#
loop_
_entity_poly.entity_id
_entity_poly.type
_entity_poly.pdbx_seq_one_letter_code
_entity_poly.pdbx_strand_id
1 'polypeptide(L)'
;MAVLTIRNVPEEVRELLTRAAKRSGQSLQAYLLAVLEREARFSRNAELADMEPVGGGLLSMDEIVDAVRAARGEAPGGDGRTGVA
;
A
#
# COMPACT_ATOMS: atom_id res chain seq x y z
N MET A 1 -18.95 -6.37 13.43
CA MET A 1 -19.52 -6.86 12.15
C MET A 1 -20.64 -5.93 11.73
N ALA A 2 -20.64 -5.48 10.48
CA ALA A 2 -21.68 -4.62 9.92
C ALA A 2 -22.60 -5.43 8.99
N VAL A 3 -23.88 -5.07 8.92
CA VAL A 3 -24.84 -5.64 7.98
C VAL A 3 -25.18 -4.60 6.93
N LEU A 4 -25.10 -4.99 5.66
CA LEU A 4 -25.43 -4.13 4.52
C LEU A 4 -26.66 -4.71 3.80
N THR A 5 -27.65 -3.86 3.56
CA THR A 5 -28.87 -4.23 2.82
C THR A 5 -28.94 -3.41 1.54
N ILE A 6 -28.91 -4.10 0.40
CA ILE A 6 -29.07 -3.49 -0.91
C ILE A 6 -30.55 -3.52 -1.27
N ARG A 7 -31.15 -2.35 -1.49
CA ARG A 7 -32.57 -2.21 -1.89
C ARG A 7 -32.68 -2.00 -3.39
N ASN A 8 -33.86 -2.29 -3.92
CA ASN A 8 -34.22 -2.06 -5.33
C ASN A 8 -33.30 -2.79 -6.33
N VAL A 9 -32.85 -4.00 -5.98
CA VAL A 9 -32.11 -4.85 -6.91
C VAL A 9 -33.09 -5.40 -7.94
N PRO A 10 -32.90 -5.14 -9.25
CA PRO A 10 -33.75 -5.74 -10.27
C PRO A 10 -33.70 -7.26 -10.21
N GLU A 11 -34.83 -7.91 -10.44
CA GLU A 11 -34.97 -9.37 -10.37
C GLU A 11 -33.93 -10.08 -11.24
N GLU A 12 -33.76 -9.60 -12.47
CA GLU A 12 -32.79 -10.13 -13.44
C GLU A 12 -31.35 -10.10 -12.90
N VAL A 13 -30.97 -9.02 -12.21
CA VAL A 13 -29.64 -8.84 -11.65
C VAL A 13 -29.44 -9.81 -10.48
N ARG A 14 -30.45 -9.96 -9.62
CA ARG A 14 -30.40 -10.93 -8.52
C ARG A 14 -30.24 -12.36 -9.04
N GLU A 15 -30.96 -12.72 -10.09
CA GLU A 15 -30.88 -14.06 -10.70
C GLU A 15 -29.53 -14.30 -11.38
N LEU A 16 -28.97 -13.30 -12.06
CA LEU A 16 -27.62 -13.37 -12.63
C LEU A 16 -26.56 -13.61 -11.55
N LEU A 17 -26.60 -12.84 -10.46
CA LEU A 17 -25.68 -12.97 -9.33
C LEU A 17 -25.86 -14.30 -8.61
N THR A 18 -27.09 -14.77 -8.44
CA THR A 18 -27.39 -16.07 -7.84
C THR A 18 -26.81 -17.21 -8.67
N ARG A 19 -26.96 -17.16 -10.00
CA ARG A 19 -26.34 -18.14 -10.90
C ARG A 19 -24.81 -18.07 -10.83
N ALA A 20 -24.22 -16.89 -10.75
CA ALA A 20 -22.78 -16.73 -10.59
C ALA A 20 -22.28 -17.36 -9.29
N ALA A 21 -22.93 -17.07 -8.16
CA ALA A 21 -22.61 -17.65 -6.86
C ALA A 21 -22.69 -19.19 -6.88
N LYS A 22 -23.74 -19.75 -7.49
CA LYS A 22 -23.89 -21.21 -7.67
C LYS A 22 -22.76 -21.82 -8.49
N ARG A 23 -22.33 -21.19 -9.59
CA ARG A 23 -21.19 -21.66 -10.39
C ARG A 23 -19.88 -21.66 -9.60
N SER A 24 -19.74 -20.73 -8.66
CA SER A 24 -18.59 -20.66 -7.75
C SER A 24 -18.72 -21.56 -6.51
N GLY A 25 -19.81 -22.33 -6.36
CA GLY A 25 -20.05 -23.18 -5.19
C GLY A 25 -20.30 -22.40 -3.91
N GLN A 26 -20.73 -21.15 -4.00
CA GLN A 26 -20.89 -20.22 -2.88
C GLN A 26 -22.36 -19.83 -2.69
N SER A 27 -22.71 -19.45 -1.45
CA SER A 27 -23.96 -18.73 -1.21
C SER A 27 -23.90 -17.34 -1.84
N LEU A 28 -25.06 -16.77 -2.21
CA LEU A 28 -25.13 -15.42 -2.77
C LEU A 28 -24.47 -14.39 -1.84
N GLN A 29 -24.68 -14.51 -0.53
CA GLN A 29 -24.08 -13.62 0.46
C GLN A 29 -22.55 -13.71 0.48
N ALA A 30 -21.98 -14.93 0.48
CA ALA A 30 -20.53 -15.12 0.46
C ALA A 30 -19.92 -14.60 -0.85
N TYR A 31 -20.59 -14.85 -1.96
CA TYR A 31 -20.20 -14.35 -3.28
C TYR A 31 -20.17 -12.82 -3.31
N LEU A 32 -21.23 -12.16 -2.86
CA LEU A 32 -21.30 -10.69 -2.82
C LEU A 32 -20.28 -10.08 -1.86
N LEU A 33 -20.03 -10.71 -0.72
CA LEU A 33 -18.97 -10.28 0.19
C LEU A 33 -17.61 -10.32 -0.51
N ALA A 34 -17.29 -11.41 -1.21
CA ALA A 34 -16.03 -11.53 -1.95
C ALA A 34 -15.89 -10.48 -3.05
N VAL A 35 -16.98 -10.13 -3.74
CA VAL A 35 -17.01 -9.05 -4.72
C VAL A 35 -16.74 -7.69 -4.05
N LEU A 36 -17.41 -7.38 -2.94
CA LEU A 36 -17.21 -6.13 -2.21
C LEU A 36 -15.79 -6.00 -1.66
N GLU A 37 -15.22 -7.07 -1.11
CA GLU A 37 -13.83 -7.05 -0.64
C GLU A 37 -12.83 -6.85 -1.78
N ARG A 38 -13.08 -7.48 -2.93
CA ARG A 38 -12.24 -7.30 -4.12
C ARG A 38 -12.28 -5.86 -4.59
N GLU A 39 -13.47 -5.26 -4.67
CA GLU A 39 -13.64 -3.86 -5.07
C GLU A 39 -12.95 -2.90 -4.09
N ALA A 40 -13.14 -3.10 -2.78
CA ALA A 40 -12.49 -2.29 -1.76
C ALA A 40 -10.95 -2.39 -1.81
N ARG A 41 -10.41 -3.58 -2.11
CA ARG A 41 -8.96 -3.76 -2.32
C ARG A 41 -8.49 -2.99 -3.55
N PHE A 42 -9.23 -3.03 -4.66
CA PHE A 42 -8.87 -2.29 -5.87
C PHE A 42 -8.93 -0.77 -5.67
N SER A 43 -9.99 -0.25 -5.04
CA SER A 43 -10.09 1.18 -4.71
C SER A 43 -8.92 1.64 -3.85
N ARG A 44 -8.57 0.86 -2.81
CA ARG A 44 -7.42 1.17 -1.96
C ARG A 44 -6.09 1.12 -2.74
N ASN A 45 -5.94 0.17 -3.65
CA ASN A 45 -4.74 0.07 -4.48
C ASN A 45 -4.62 1.22 -5.48
N ALA A 46 -5.74 1.69 -6.04
CA ALA A 46 -5.77 2.88 -6.89
C ALA A 46 -5.39 4.13 -6.09
N GLU A 47 -5.95 4.31 -4.88
CA GLU A 47 -5.54 5.39 -3.98
C GLU A 47 -4.05 5.32 -3.61
N LEU A 48 -3.50 4.11 -3.38
CA LEU A 48 -2.06 3.93 -3.15
C LEU A 48 -1.20 4.22 -4.38
N ALA A 49 -1.70 3.93 -5.58
CA ALA A 49 -1.00 4.23 -6.83
C ALA A 49 -1.01 5.73 -7.14
N ASP A 50 -2.06 6.45 -6.73
CA ASP A 50 -2.19 7.89 -6.87
C ASP A 50 -1.48 8.68 -5.75
N MET A 51 -1.16 8.02 -4.62
CA MET A 51 -0.22 8.59 -3.67
C MET A 51 1.15 8.65 -4.33
N GLU A 52 1.63 9.89 -4.58
CA GLU A 52 3.03 10.10 -4.93
C GLU A 52 3.86 9.32 -3.90
N PRO A 53 4.73 8.39 -4.32
CA PRO A 53 5.62 7.74 -3.37
C PRO A 53 6.28 8.87 -2.61
N VAL A 54 6.13 8.89 -1.28
CA VAL A 54 6.74 9.92 -0.44
C VAL A 54 8.20 9.90 -0.84
N GLY A 55 8.60 10.92 -1.60
CA GLY A 55 9.88 10.98 -2.27
C GLY A 55 10.96 11.18 -1.24
N GLY A 56 11.26 10.13 -0.48
CA GLY A 56 12.64 9.86 -0.12
C GLY A 56 13.30 9.57 -1.45
N GLY A 57 13.83 10.62 -2.08
CA GLY A 57 14.70 10.47 -3.23
C GLY A 57 15.67 9.32 -2.96
N LEU A 58 15.99 8.53 -3.97
CA LEU A 58 17.01 7.49 -3.88
C LEU A 58 18.26 8.15 -3.33
N LEU A 59 18.46 8.07 -2.01
CA LEU A 59 19.67 8.58 -1.39
C LEU A 59 20.79 7.84 -2.10
N SER A 60 21.67 8.60 -2.73
CA SER A 60 22.88 8.02 -3.27
C SER A 60 23.62 7.31 -2.14
N MET A 61 24.39 6.29 -2.49
CA MET A 61 25.17 5.54 -1.49
C MET A 61 26.02 6.49 -0.63
N ASP A 62 26.51 7.58 -1.21
CA ASP A 62 27.30 8.60 -0.53
C ASP A 62 26.48 9.35 0.53
N GLU A 63 25.25 9.76 0.21
CA GLU A 63 24.35 10.41 1.18
C GLU A 63 23.96 9.49 2.34
N ILE A 64 23.81 8.18 2.07
CA ILE A 64 23.56 7.18 3.11
C ILE A 64 24.78 7.06 4.03
N VAL A 65 25.98 6.99 3.46
CA VAL A 65 27.24 6.90 4.23
C VAL A 65 27.46 8.15 5.07
N ASP A 66 27.21 9.33 4.53
CA ASP A 66 27.35 10.60 5.25
C ASP A 66 26.35 10.71 6.40
N ALA A 67 25.10 10.29 6.20
CA ALA A 67 24.12 10.23 7.28
C ALA A 67 24.55 9.25 8.40
N VAL A 68 25.10 8.09 8.04
CA VAL A 68 25.61 7.10 9.01
C VAL A 68 26.83 7.63 9.78
N ARG A 69 27.76 8.33 9.11
CA ARG A 69 28.93 8.96 9.75
C ARG A 69 28.54 10.10 10.69
N ALA A 70 27.62 10.96 10.25
CA ALA A 70 27.07 12.03 11.07
C ALA A 70 26.37 11.48 12.33
N ALA A 71 25.58 10.40 12.20
CA ALA A 71 24.93 9.73 13.33
C ALA A 71 25.94 9.07 14.29
N ARG A 72 27.11 8.64 13.78
CA ARG A 72 28.20 8.06 14.58
C ARG A 72 29.08 9.12 15.27
N GLY A 73 28.89 10.41 14.96
CA GLY A 73 29.64 11.51 15.56
C GLY A 73 31.10 11.61 15.09
N GLU A 74 31.43 11.04 13.93
CA GLU A 74 32.77 11.13 13.36
C GLU A 74 32.97 12.52 12.73
N ALA A 75 33.70 13.40 13.41
CA ALA A 75 34.13 14.67 12.83
C ALA A 75 35.10 14.41 11.66
N PRO A 76 35.03 15.18 10.55
CA PRO A 76 35.96 15.03 9.43
C PRO A 76 37.39 15.28 9.92
N GLY A 77 38.26 14.31 9.63
CA GLY A 77 39.61 14.19 10.20
C GLY A 77 40.44 15.46 10.12
N GLY A 78 41.10 15.79 11.24
CA GLY A 78 42.09 16.85 11.32
C GLY A 78 43.34 16.48 10.54
N ASP A 79 43.52 17.12 9.38
CA ASP A 79 44.85 17.32 8.79
C ASP A 79 45.44 18.62 9.35
N GLY A 80 46.57 18.49 10.05
CA GLY A 80 47.16 19.59 10.80
C GLY A 80 48.54 19.28 11.34
N ARG A 81 49.45 18.90 10.43
CA ARG A 81 50.92 19.07 10.53
C ARG A 81 51.42 19.74 11.83
N THR A 82 52.00 18.97 12.74
CA THR A 82 52.90 19.52 13.77
C THR A 82 54.31 19.68 13.19
N GLY A 83 54.61 20.89 12.73
CA GLY A 83 55.96 21.37 12.45
C GLY A 83 56.59 22.00 13.69
N VAL A 84 57.79 21.52 14.03
CA VAL A 84 58.98 22.21 14.58
C VAL A 84 58.77 23.47 15.45
N ALA A 85 59.21 23.40 16.71
CA ALA A 85 60.31 24.21 17.27
C ALA A 85 60.77 23.63 18.62
#